data_AF-A0A3C0N9C4-F1
#
_entry.id   AF-A0A3C0N9C4-F1
#
_cell.length_a   1.000
_cell.length_b   1.000
_cell.length_c   1.000
_cell.angle_alpha   90.00
_cell.angle_beta   90.00
_cell.angle_gamma   90.00
#
_symmetry.space_group_name_H-M   'P 1'
#
loop_
_entity.id
_entity.type
_entity.pdbx_description
1 polymer ?
#
loop_
_entity_poly.entity_id
_entity_poly.type
_entity_poly.pdbx_seq_one_letter_code
_entity_poly.pdbx_strand_id
1 'polypeptide(L)'
;MDNIFNSFKERILLGLKNNIPVESRLIMLGEIIYAVGCQDLVPKQARELEDLLDLEGAIRNYADVREQAIFGELIEHEKVHQSLPH
;
A
#
# COMPACT_ATOMS: atom_id res chain seq x y z
N MET A 1 -20.46 -17.08 0.80
CA MET A 1 -19.88 -15.73 1.01
C MET A 1 -18.42 -15.88 0.71
N ASP A 2 -17.99 -15.49 -0.49
CA ASP A 2 -16.56 -15.46 -0.77
C ASP A 2 -15.90 -14.47 0.18
N ASN A 3 -14.82 -14.91 0.81
CA ASN A 3 -14.04 -14.08 1.70
C ASN A 3 -13.53 -12.86 0.90
N ILE A 4 -13.98 -11.65 1.23
CA ILE A 4 -13.61 -10.40 0.53
C ILE A 4 -12.09 -10.29 0.35
N PHE A 5 -11.32 -10.71 1.36
CA PHE A 5 -9.87 -10.80 1.28
C PHE A 5 -9.37 -11.68 0.12
N ASN A 6 -9.96 -12.86 -0.05
CA ASN A 6 -9.57 -13.77 -1.15
C ASN A 6 -9.96 -13.17 -2.51
N SER A 7 -11.11 -12.50 -2.60
CA SER A 7 -11.52 -11.83 -3.84
C SER A 7 -10.54 -10.73 -4.27
N PHE A 8 -10.10 -9.89 -3.33
CA PHE A 8 -9.04 -8.92 -3.59
C PHE A 8 -7.73 -9.59 -4.00
N LYS A 9 -7.30 -10.60 -3.25
CA LYS A 9 -6.06 -11.33 -3.51
C LYS A 9 -6.03 -11.90 -4.93
N GLU A 10 -7.11 -12.54 -5.37
CA GLU A 10 -7.23 -13.09 -6.72
C GLU A 10 -7.18 -12.00 -7.81
N ARG A 11 -7.89 -10.88 -7.61
CA ARG A 11 -7.87 -9.74 -8.54
C ARG A 11 -6.48 -9.14 -8.67
N ILE A 12 -5.77 -8.96 -7.56
CA ILE A 12 -4.40 -8.42 -7.54
C ILE A 12 -3.46 -9.36 -8.29
N LEU A 13 -3.46 -10.65 -7.95
CA LEU A 13 -2.59 -11.63 -8.59
C LEU A 13 -2.84 -11.75 -10.09
N LEU A 14 -4.11 -11.73 -10.52
CA LEU A 14 -4.47 -11.72 -11.93
C LEU A 14 -4.00 -10.43 -12.62
N GLY A 15 -4.16 -9.28 -11.97
CA GLY A 15 -3.70 -8.00 -12.47
C GLY A 15 -2.18 -7.96 -12.67
N LEU A 16 -1.42 -8.39 -11.67
CA LEU A 16 0.04 -8.48 -11.76
C LEU A 16 0.49 -9.43 -12.87
N LYS A 17 -0.14 -10.60 -13.00
CA LYS A 17 0.13 -11.55 -14.09
C LYS A 17 -0.09 -10.91 -15.48
N ASN A 18 -1.03 -9.99 -15.59
CA ASN A 18 -1.35 -9.27 -16.82
C ASN A 18 -0.57 -7.94 -16.98
N ASN A 19 0.41 -7.65 -16.12
CA ASN A 19 1.20 -6.43 -16.13
C ASN A 19 0.34 -5.15 -16.14
N ILE A 20 -0.70 -5.09 -15.29
CA ILE A 20 -1.53 -3.89 -15.17
C ILE A 20 -0.67 -2.65 -14.82
N PRO A 21 -1.04 -1.47 -15.33
CA PRO A 21 -0.29 -0.25 -15.07
C PRO A 21 -0.38 0.14 -13.59
N VAL A 22 0.56 0.97 -13.12
CA VAL A 22 0.67 1.36 -11.70
C VAL A 22 -0.58 2.09 -11.22
N GLU A 23 -1.23 2.86 -12.09
CA GLU A 23 -2.48 3.56 -11.85
C GLU A 23 -3.60 2.59 -11.47
N SER A 24 -3.68 1.43 -12.14
CA SER A 24 -4.66 0.39 -11.79
C SER A 24 -4.38 -0.21 -10.42
N ARG A 25 -3.11 -0.36 -10.05
CA ARG A 25 -2.73 -0.85 -8.71
C ARG A 25 -3.07 0.16 -7.61
N LEU A 26 -2.88 1.46 -7.88
CA LEU A 26 -3.30 2.54 -6.98
C LEU A 26 -4.82 2.58 -6.78
N ILE A 27 -5.61 2.33 -7.83
CA ILE A 27 -7.07 2.19 -7.70
C ILE A 27 -7.42 1.02 -6.79
N MET A 28 -6.78 -0.15 -6.97
CA MET A 28 -6.99 -1.30 -6.09
C MET A 28 -6.62 -1.00 -4.63
N LEU A 29 -5.54 -0.25 -4.38
CA LEU A 29 -5.19 0.22 -3.04
C LEU A 29 -6.32 1.06 -2.43
N GLY A 30 -6.91 1.97 -3.21
CA GLY A 30 -8.05 2.77 -2.76
C GLY A 30 -9.27 1.91 -2.38
N GLU A 31 -9.58 0.87 -3.17
CA GLU A 31 -10.66 -0.08 -2.84
C GLU A 31 -10.37 -0.85 -1.55
N ILE A 32 -9.11 -1.27 -1.32
CA ILE A 32 -8.70 -1.95 -0.09
C ILE A 32 -8.88 -1.03 1.13
N ILE A 33 -8.42 0.22 1.03
CA ILE A 33 -8.58 1.22 2.10
C ILE A 33 -10.07 1.45 2.41
N TYR A 34 -10.89 1.56 1.37
CA TYR A 34 -12.35 1.71 1.52
C TYR A 34 -12.97 0.50 2.25
N ALA A 35 -12.58 -0.72 1.89
CA ALA A 35 -13.06 -1.94 2.55
C ALA A 35 -12.67 -2.01 4.03
N VAL A 36 -11.50 -1.49 4.42
CA VAL A 36 -11.15 -1.33 5.85
C VAL A 36 -12.09 -0.35 6.53
N GLY A 37 -12.40 0.78 5.89
CA GLY A 37 -13.35 1.77 6.40
C GLY A 37 -14.76 1.19 6.61
N CYS A 38 -15.18 0.27 5.75
CA CYS A 38 -16.43 -0.47 5.87
C CYS A 38 -16.39 -1.64 6.86
N GLN A 39 -15.24 -1.93 7.48
CA GLN A 39 -15.00 -3.08 8.36
C GLN A 39 -15.11 -4.45 7.65
N ASP A 40 -15.05 -4.46 6.32
CA ASP A 40 -15.02 -5.68 5.50
C ASP A 40 -13.63 -6.35 5.51
N LEU A 41 -12.59 -5.57 5.80
CA LEU A 41 -11.22 -6.02 6.01
C LEU A 41 -10.69 -5.52 7.34
N VAL A 42 -9.92 -6.36 8.03
CA VAL A 42 -9.12 -5.89 9.17
C VAL A 42 -7.80 -5.28 8.68
N PRO A 43 -7.18 -4.34 9.44
CA PRO A 43 -5.95 -3.67 9.02
C PRO A 43 -4.82 -4.63 8.60
N LYS A 44 -4.70 -5.78 9.27
CA LYS A 44 -3.71 -6.80 8.92
C LYS A 44 -3.93 -7.37 7.51
N GLN A 45 -5.18 -7.66 7.14
CA GLN A 45 -5.51 -8.17 5.80
C GLN A 45 -5.25 -7.11 4.73
N ALA A 46 -5.60 -5.86 5.00
CA ALA A 46 -5.33 -4.77 4.09
C ALA A 46 -3.83 -4.57 3.84
N ARG A 47 -3.00 -4.71 4.89
CA ARG A 47 -1.56 -4.64 4.74
C ARG A 47 -1.01 -5.77 3.87
N GLU A 48 -1.48 -6.99 4.07
CA GLU A 48 -1.12 -8.13 3.23
C GLU A 48 -1.50 -7.91 1.75
N LEU A 49 -2.63 -7.25 1.47
CA LEU A 49 -3.05 -6.91 0.11
C LEU A 49 -2.25 -5.73 -0.49
N GLU A 50 -1.91 -4.72 0.33
CA GLU A 50 -1.04 -3.61 -0.08
C GLU A 50 0.35 -4.12 -0.50
N ASP A 51 0.94 -5.01 0.31
CA ASP A 51 2.24 -5.60 0.02
C ASP A 51 2.20 -6.39 -1.30
N LEU A 52 1.07 -7.06 -1.60
CA LEU A 52 0.87 -7.78 -2.86
C LEU A 52 0.76 -6.85 -4.09
N LEU A 53 0.42 -5.57 -3.94
CA LEU A 53 0.36 -4.65 -5.08
C LEU A 53 1.76 -4.23 -5.59
N ASP A 54 2.82 -4.50 -4.81
CA ASP A 54 4.21 -4.16 -5.13
C ASP A 54 4.35 -2.70 -5.59
N LEU A 55 3.76 -1.79 -4.81
CA LEU A 55 3.84 -0.35 -5.07
C LEU A 55 5.21 0.21 -4.68
N GLU A 56 5.90 -0.38 -3.70
CA GLU A 56 7.29 -0.03 -3.36
C GLU A 56 8.25 -0.28 -4.52
N GLY A 57 8.06 -1.37 -5.28
CA GLY A 57 8.84 -1.66 -6.48
C GLY A 57 8.52 -0.75 -7.68
N ALA A 58 7.34 -0.11 -7.69
CA ALA A 58 6.87 0.72 -8.80
C ALA A 58 6.98 2.24 -8.55
N ILE A 59 6.91 2.68 -7.30
CA ILE A 59 6.88 4.08 -6.91
C ILE A 59 8.11 4.37 -6.06
N ARG A 60 8.96 5.25 -6.58
CA ARG A 60 10.13 5.72 -5.85
C ARG A 60 9.70 6.41 -4.56
N ASN A 61 10.33 6.05 -3.44
CA ASN A 61 10.03 6.58 -2.11
C ASN A 61 8.54 6.43 -1.73
N TYR A 62 7.95 5.26 -2.02
CA TYR A 62 6.53 5.00 -1.77
C TYR A 62 6.09 5.32 -0.32
N ALA A 63 6.93 5.04 0.67
CA ALA A 63 6.67 5.38 2.07
C ALA A 63 6.43 6.89 2.25
N ASP A 64 7.37 7.73 1.79
CA ASP A 64 7.28 9.19 1.87
C ASP A 64 6.05 9.72 1.14
N VAL A 65 5.76 9.20 -0.07
CA VAL A 65 4.58 9.58 -0.86
C VAL A 65 3.28 9.20 -0.15
N ARG A 66 3.25 8.03 0.49
CA ARG A 66 2.09 7.58 1.27
C ARG A 66 1.87 8.47 2.49
N GLU A 67 2.93 8.82 3.21
CA GLU A 67 2.84 9.73 4.36
C GLU A 67 2.35 11.12 3.91
N GLN A 68 2.90 11.65 2.82
CA GLN A 68 2.43 12.92 2.26
C GLN A 68 0.95 12.88 1.89
N ALA A 69 0.45 11.78 1.33
CA ALA A 69 -0.97 11.62 1.01
C ALA A 69 -1.87 11.59 2.27
N ILE A 70 -1.36 11.10 3.40
CA ILE A 70 -2.09 11.00 4.66
C ILE A 70 -2.08 12.34 5.41
N PHE A 71 -0.94 13.01 5.48
CA PHE A 71 -0.74 14.20 6.30
C PHE A 71 -0.84 15.52 5.53
N GLY A 72 -0.80 15.47 4.20
CA GLY A 72 -0.80 16.65 3.32
C GLY A 72 0.56 17.33 3.19
N GLU A 73 1.60 16.83 3.87
CA GLU A 73 2.96 17.36 3.86
C GLU A 73 4.01 16.23 3.84
N LEU A 74 5.17 16.50 3.21
CA LEU A 74 6.31 15.59 3.27
C LEU A 74 6.91 15.66 4.68
N ILE A 75 6.85 14.55 5.40
CA ILE A 75 7.55 14.43 6.68
C ILE A 75 9.02 14.16 6.36
N GLU A 76 9.89 15.14 6.61
CA GLU A 76 11.33 14.91 6.53
C GLU A 76 11.74 13.98 7.66
N HIS A 77 12.07 12.72 7.34
CA HIS A 77 12.76 11.86 8.29
C HIS A 77 14.17 12.40 8.48
N GLU A 78 14.38 13.23 9.51
CA GLU A 78 15.72 13.65 9.91
C GLU A 78 16.60 12.40 10.00
N LYS A 79 17.66 12.37 9.17
CA LYS A 79 18.69 11.34 9.29
C LYS A 79 19.26 11.47 10.69
N VAL A 80 18.88 10.57 11.58
CA VAL A 80 19.51 10.38 12.88
C VAL A 80 20.93 9.90 12.61
N HIS A 81 21.83 10.82 12.28
CA HIS A 81 23.26 10.64 12.45
C HIS A 81 23.51 10.69 13.95
N GLN A 82 23.33 9.54 14.60
CA GLN A 82 23.99 9.27 15.87
C GLN A 82 25.49 9.34 15.61
N SER A 83 26.07 10.52 15.81
CA SER A 83 27.49 10.68 16.08
C SER A 83 27.79 9.91 17.36
N LEU A 84 28.33 8.70 17.20
CA LEU A 84 28.93 7.94 18.28
C LEU A 84 30.06 8.78 18.89
N PRO A 85 30.05 9.08 20.20
CA PRO A 85 31.16 9.76 20.85
C PRO A 85 32.39 8.84 20.85
N HIS A 86 33.52 9.42 20.45
CA HIS A 86 34.86 8.82 20.50
C HIS A 86 35.30 8.45 21.92
#